data_AF-A0A3A2Z9Q5-F1
#
_entry.id   AF-A0A3A2Z9Q5-F1
#
_cell.length_a   1.000
_cell.length_b   1.000
_cell.length_c   1.000
_cell.angle_alpha   90.00
_cell.angle_beta   90.00
_cell.angle_gamma   90.00
#
_symmetry.space_group_name_H-M   'P 1'
#
loop_
_entity.id
_entity.type
_entity.pdbx_description
1 polymer ?
#
loop_
_entity_poly.entity_id
_entity_poly.type
_entity_poly.pdbx_seq_one_letter_code
_entity_poly.pdbx_strand_id
1 'polypeptide(L)'
;MLECPAADDIFVINVKFRVIICRPCQHAIRRDQVEAHLVSTVHRFCRSWAQQIQAVVQQWNPVDEPPTVDRWPIAIDHRIPHIPVYDDGLLYSICERYICRQIKGLKNHWRLEHGFTPASHRGRPRQGQQQEIRDAIAQHQRQVLCQQLFPHGPGSHYIQAAGSTGATQPNRRRRDPDAVDQLIEEVRGYQRQDREAQRTVIQAGDLDEATPWLNRTGWIRYLQGIPRDPLFNSTARPSDEGTEGIEGAAWAIWQAMHRLATVS
;
A
#
# COMPACT_ATOMS: atom_id res chain seq x y z
N MET A 1 -4.24 -24.53 -8.03
CA MET A 1 -4.88 -23.22 -7.83
C MET A 1 -4.17 -22.57 -6.66
N LEU A 2 -3.33 -21.58 -6.92
CA LEU A 2 -2.71 -20.78 -5.87
C LEU A 2 -3.54 -19.51 -5.75
N GLU A 3 -4.08 -19.28 -4.55
CA GLU A 3 -5.01 -18.20 -4.25
C GLU A 3 -4.27 -16.86 -4.23
N CYS A 4 -4.90 -15.79 -4.75
CA CYS A 4 -4.38 -14.44 -4.55
C CYS A 4 -4.27 -14.16 -3.04
N PRO A 5 -3.20 -13.50 -2.57
CA PRO A 5 -3.03 -13.22 -1.15
C PRO A 5 -4.23 -12.43 -0.65
N ALA A 6 -4.77 -12.86 0.48
CA ALA A 6 -5.92 -12.22 1.09
C ALA A 6 -5.53 -10.83 1.61
N ALA A 7 -6.53 -9.97 1.83
CA ALA A 7 -6.32 -8.66 2.47
C ALA A 7 -5.52 -8.79 3.78
N ASP A 8 -5.78 -9.86 4.53
CA ASP A 8 -5.19 -10.15 5.84
C ASP A 8 -3.71 -10.56 5.78
N ASP A 9 -3.21 -10.95 4.60
CA ASP A 9 -1.79 -11.28 4.41
C ASP A 9 -0.92 -10.01 4.32
N ILE A 10 -1.50 -8.94 3.77
CA ILE A 10 -0.81 -7.68 3.49
C ILE A 10 -1.08 -6.64 4.56
N PHE A 11 -2.32 -6.62 5.06
CA PHE A 11 -2.78 -5.66 6.04
C PHE A 11 -3.04 -6.30 7.40
N VAL A 12 -2.95 -5.48 8.44
CA VAL A 12 -3.45 -5.81 9.76
C VAL A 12 -4.20 -4.61 10.31
N ILE A 13 -5.38 -4.88 10.86
CA ILE A 13 -6.20 -3.86 11.50
C ILE A 13 -5.68 -3.64 12.91
N ASN A 14 -5.30 -2.40 13.22
CA ASN A 14 -5.10 -2.00 14.60
C ASN A 14 -6.35 -1.31 15.12
N VAL A 15 -7.17 -2.06 15.86
CA VAL A 15 -8.47 -1.59 16.37
C VAL A 15 -8.30 -0.45 17.38
N LYS A 16 -7.24 -0.49 18.20
CA LYS A 16 -6.96 0.54 19.23
C LYS A 16 -6.72 1.91 18.61
N PHE A 17 -5.93 1.95 17.53
CA PHE A 17 -5.59 3.20 16.83
C PHE A 17 -6.49 3.47 15.62
N ARG A 18 -7.42 2.55 15.30
CA ARG A 18 -8.36 2.65 14.16
C ARG A 18 -7.67 2.81 12.81
N VAL A 19 -6.52 2.17 12.65
CA VAL A 19 -5.68 2.27 11.44
C VAL A 19 -5.45 0.91 10.81
N ILE A 20 -5.14 0.93 9.52
CA ILE A 20 -4.76 -0.25 8.75
C ILE A 20 -3.25 -0.18 8.56
N ILE A 21 -2.53 -1.19 8.99
CA ILE A 21 -1.07 -1.23 8.88
C ILE A 21 -0.70 -2.14 7.72
N CYS A 22 0.07 -1.62 6.78
CA CYS A 22 0.69 -2.42 5.74
C CYS A 22 1.90 -3.14 6.35
N ARG A 23 1.87 -4.47 6.43
CA ARG A 23 2.99 -5.24 7.02
C ARG A 23 4.30 -5.07 6.25
N PRO A 24 4.33 -5.11 4.90
CA PRO A 24 5.56 -4.84 4.14
C PRO A 24 6.13 -3.42 4.33
N CYS A 25 5.25 -2.42 4.41
CA CYS A 25 5.68 -1.03 4.53
C CYS A 25 5.92 -0.60 5.99
N GLN A 26 5.38 -1.38 6.95
CA GLN A 26 5.49 -1.15 8.39
C GLN A 26 4.99 0.23 8.82
N HIS A 27 3.94 0.72 8.16
CA HIS A 27 3.29 1.97 8.50
C HIS A 27 1.78 1.90 8.26
N ALA A 28 1.05 2.79 8.91
CA ALA A 28 -0.37 2.93 8.71
C ALA A 28 -0.68 3.53 7.33
N ILE A 29 -1.78 3.06 6.75
CA ILE A 29 -2.41 3.52 5.53
C ILE A 29 -3.78 4.05 5.90
N ARG A 30 -4.18 5.18 5.30
CA ARG A 30 -5.54 5.69 5.48
C ARG A 30 -6.52 4.85 4.69
N ARG A 31 -7.74 4.69 5.22
CA ARG A 31 -8.76 3.82 4.62
C ARG A 31 -9.07 4.19 3.18
N ASP A 32 -9.15 5.48 2.87
CA ASP A 32 -9.39 6.04 1.53
C ASP A 32 -8.18 5.93 0.59
N GLN A 33 -7.01 5.56 1.10
CA GLN A 33 -5.76 5.48 0.35
C GLN A 33 -5.31 4.04 0.08
N VAL A 34 -6.10 3.02 0.44
CA VAL A 34 -5.70 1.62 0.28
C VAL A 34 -5.52 1.27 -1.20
N GLU A 35 -6.47 1.60 -2.08
CA GLU A 35 -6.30 1.37 -3.53
C GLU A 35 -5.04 2.05 -4.06
N ALA A 36 -4.88 3.34 -3.78
CA ALA A 36 -3.74 4.14 -4.26
C ALA A 36 -2.40 3.59 -3.75
N HIS A 37 -2.37 3.12 -2.49
CA HIS A 37 -1.19 2.49 -1.89
C HIS A 37 -0.83 1.18 -2.59
N LEU A 38 -1.81 0.33 -2.88
CA LEU A 38 -1.60 -0.96 -3.53
C LEU A 38 -1.15 -0.81 -5.00
N VAL A 39 -1.72 0.13 -5.74
CA VAL A 39 -1.34 0.38 -7.14
C VAL A 39 -0.01 1.15 -7.25
N SER A 40 0.50 1.71 -6.15
CA SER A 40 1.75 2.48 -6.13
C SER A 40 2.96 1.69 -6.64
N THR A 41 4.04 2.40 -6.94
CA THR A 41 5.30 1.80 -7.43
C THR A 41 5.94 0.78 -6.48
N VAL A 42 5.58 0.84 -5.19
CA VAL A 42 6.05 -0.09 -4.15
C VAL A 42 5.42 -1.47 -4.37
N HIS A 43 4.10 -1.50 -4.51
CA HIS A 43 3.31 -2.73 -4.50
C HIS A 43 2.87 -3.20 -5.88
N ARG A 44 2.56 -2.26 -6.79
CA ARG A 44 2.25 -2.48 -8.21
C ARG A 44 1.12 -3.48 -8.46
N PHE A 45 0.17 -3.59 -7.53
CA PHE A 45 -1.03 -4.42 -7.72
C PHE A 45 -1.85 -3.93 -8.91
N CYS A 46 -2.56 -4.85 -9.58
CA CYS A 46 -3.55 -4.44 -10.56
C CYS A 46 -4.71 -3.70 -9.88
N ARG A 47 -5.32 -2.78 -10.62
CA ARG A 47 -6.33 -1.88 -10.08
C ARG A 47 -7.61 -2.61 -9.66
N SER A 48 -8.02 -3.63 -10.41
CA SER A 48 -9.20 -4.45 -10.12
C SER A 48 -9.09 -5.15 -8.77
N TRP A 49 -7.96 -5.81 -8.49
CA TRP A 49 -7.72 -6.44 -7.20
C TRP A 49 -7.60 -5.40 -6.07
N ALA A 50 -6.89 -4.28 -6.30
CA ALA A 50 -6.78 -3.21 -5.32
C ALA A 50 -8.16 -2.62 -4.94
N GLN A 51 -9.09 -2.51 -5.90
CA GLN A 51 -10.47 -2.10 -5.67
C GLN A 51 -11.26 -3.12 -4.85
N GLN A 52 -11.07 -4.42 -5.10
CA GLN A 52 -11.68 -5.47 -4.28
C GLN A 52 -11.23 -5.37 -2.82
N ILE A 53 -9.92 -5.22 -2.58
CA ILE A 53 -9.38 -5.05 -1.22
C ILE A 53 -9.89 -3.76 -0.58
N GLN A 54 -9.93 -2.66 -1.33
CA GLN A 54 -10.51 -1.39 -0.87
C GLN A 54 -11.97 -1.55 -0.44
N ALA A 55 -12.77 -2.32 -1.18
CA ALA A 55 -14.17 -2.61 -0.84
C ALA A 55 -14.30 -3.45 0.44
N VAL A 56 -13.47 -4.49 0.60
CA VAL A 56 -13.41 -5.29 1.84
C VAL A 56 -13.03 -4.42 3.04
N VAL A 57 -12.01 -3.58 2.88
CA VAL A 57 -11.55 -2.62 3.90
C VAL A 57 -12.64 -1.61 4.28
N GLN A 58 -13.44 -1.15 3.31
CA GLN A 58 -14.56 -0.23 3.58
C GLN A 58 -15.69 -0.89 4.38
N GLN A 59 -15.88 -2.20 4.23
CA GLN A 59 -16.86 -2.97 5.01
C GLN A 59 -16.40 -3.22 6.44
N TRP A 60 -15.11 -3.08 6.74
CA TRP A 60 -14.63 -3.17 8.11
C TRP A 60 -15.26 -2.05 8.94
N ASN A 61 -16.06 -2.47 9.93
CA ASN A 61 -16.96 -1.67 10.75
C ASN A 61 -16.45 -0.23 10.95
N PRO A 62 -17.32 0.79 10.88
CA PRO A 62 -16.95 2.19 11.08
C PRO A 62 -16.61 2.38 12.56
N VAL A 63 -15.43 1.93 12.97
CA VAL A 63 -14.76 2.47 14.14
C VAL A 63 -14.34 3.85 13.67
N ASP A 64 -15.12 4.87 14.08
CA ASP A 64 -15.18 6.24 13.54
C ASP A 64 -13.82 6.76 13.08
N GLU A 65 -13.85 7.60 12.04
CA GLU A 65 -12.75 8.38 11.47
C GLU A 65 -11.55 8.51 12.44
N PRO A 66 -10.31 8.13 12.01
CA PRO A 66 -9.17 8.11 12.92
C PRO A 66 -9.13 9.45 13.66
N PRO A 67 -9.01 9.44 15.00
CA PRO A 67 -9.09 10.67 15.78
C PRO A 67 -8.16 11.69 15.14
N THR A 68 -8.60 12.94 15.05
CA THR A 68 -7.68 14.03 14.69
C THR A 68 -6.42 13.89 15.54
N VAL A 69 -5.28 14.17 14.93
CA VAL A 69 -3.92 14.02 15.50
C VAL A 69 -3.84 14.47 16.96
N ASP A 70 -4.55 15.53 17.28
CA ASP A 70 -4.58 16.17 18.59
C ASP A 70 -5.11 15.27 19.72
N ARG A 71 -5.92 14.25 19.37
CA ARG A 71 -6.47 13.26 20.30
C ARG A 71 -5.64 11.99 20.44
N TRP A 72 -4.53 11.87 19.70
CA TRP A 72 -3.68 10.68 19.79
C TRP A 72 -2.83 10.72 21.06
N PRO A 73 -2.58 9.56 21.69
CA PRO A 73 -1.76 9.50 22.88
C PRO A 73 -0.32 9.86 22.52
N ILE A 74 0.32 10.69 23.35
CA ILE A 74 1.73 11.03 23.22
C ILE A 74 2.61 9.84 23.63
N ALA A 75 2.13 9.05 24.59
CA ALA A 75 2.83 7.89 25.11
C ALA A 75 1.88 6.69 25.17
N ILE A 76 2.42 5.51 24.89
CA ILE A 76 1.68 4.24 24.89
C ILE A 76 2.37 3.23 25.78
N ASP A 77 1.59 2.53 26.60
CA ASP A 77 2.10 1.51 27.54
C ASP A 77 2.57 0.24 26.85
N HIS A 78 2.18 0.05 25.58
CA HIS A 78 2.52 -1.12 24.79
C HIS A 78 2.90 -0.68 23.37
N ARG A 79 3.93 -1.32 22.80
CA ARG A 79 4.36 -1.08 21.43
C ARG A 79 3.25 -1.46 20.45
N ILE A 80 3.09 -0.65 19.41
CA ILE A 80 2.19 -0.93 18.30
C ILE A 80 2.82 -2.07 17.47
N PRO A 81 2.16 -3.24 17.34
CA PRO A 81 2.66 -4.33 16.52
C PRO A 81 2.79 -3.91 15.06
N HIS A 82 3.75 -4.51 14.34
CA HIS A 82 4.03 -4.26 12.91
C HIS A 82 4.49 -2.84 12.55
N ILE A 83 4.73 -1.98 13.55
CA ILE A 83 5.34 -0.65 13.38
C ILE A 83 6.76 -0.67 13.97
N PRO A 84 7.78 -0.11 13.29
CA PRO A 84 9.14 -0.10 13.79
C PRO A 84 9.25 0.73 15.07
N VAL A 85 10.05 0.25 16.01
CA VAL A 85 10.46 1.01 17.20
C VAL A 85 11.79 1.64 16.92
N TYR A 86 11.88 2.94 17.17
CA TYR A 86 13.09 3.73 17.04
C TYR A 86 13.62 4.08 18.42
N ASP A 87 14.94 4.01 18.59
CA ASP A 87 15.65 4.31 19.84
C ASP A 87 16.33 5.69 19.85
N ASP A 88 16.31 6.38 18.70
CA ASP A 88 16.86 7.71 18.46
C ASP A 88 15.78 8.81 18.64
N GLY A 89 14.67 8.51 19.31
CA GLY A 89 13.62 9.48 19.62
C GLY A 89 14.11 10.51 20.64
N LEU A 90 13.85 11.78 20.34
CA LEU A 90 14.17 12.95 21.16
C LEU A 90 12.85 13.62 21.56
N LEU A 91 12.50 13.51 22.84
CA LEU A 91 11.41 14.23 23.46
C LEU A 91 11.93 15.54 24.03
N TYR A 92 11.21 16.63 23.79
CA TYR A 92 11.52 17.91 24.42
C TYR A 92 10.94 17.95 25.84
N SER A 93 11.75 18.30 26.85
CA SER A 93 11.29 18.32 28.25
C SER A 93 10.32 19.46 28.56
N ILE A 94 10.36 20.57 27.81
CA ILE A 94 9.45 21.71 28.01
C ILE A 94 8.18 21.57 27.17
N CYS A 95 8.24 20.92 26.00
CA CYS A 95 7.06 20.55 25.20
C CYS A 95 6.91 19.03 25.21
N GLU A 96 6.30 18.53 26.29
CA GLU A 96 6.15 17.10 26.58
C GLU A 96 5.37 16.32 25.51
N ARG A 97 4.82 17.00 24.48
CA ARG A 97 4.07 16.40 23.38
C ARG A 97 4.89 16.22 22.10
N TYR A 98 6.05 16.87 21.96
CA TYR A 98 6.81 16.87 20.71
C TYR A 98 7.98 15.89 20.74
N ILE A 99 7.92 14.89 19.86
CA ILE A 99 8.98 13.91 19.65
C ILE A 99 9.48 14.02 18.21
N CYS A 100 10.78 14.01 18.03
CA CYS A 100 11.42 13.90 16.72
C CYS A 100 12.65 12.99 16.79
N ARG A 101 13.16 12.52 15.65
CA ARG A 101 14.35 11.62 15.63
C ARG A 101 15.66 12.34 15.31
N GLN A 102 15.60 13.64 15.05
CA GLN A 102 16.75 14.43 14.63
C GLN A 102 16.83 15.75 15.39
N ILE A 103 18.00 16.07 15.92
CA ILE A 103 18.28 17.33 16.63
C ILE A 103 17.92 18.56 15.76
N LYS A 104 18.07 18.48 14.43
CA LYS A 104 17.66 19.55 13.51
C LYS A 104 16.15 19.82 13.59
N GLY A 105 15.32 18.78 13.65
CA GLY A 105 13.88 18.90 13.82
C GLY A 105 13.54 19.54 15.17
N LEU A 106 14.20 19.09 16.23
CA LEU A 106 14.06 19.65 17.58
C LEU A 106 14.36 21.15 17.61
N LYS A 107 15.51 21.57 17.05
CA LYS A 107 15.89 22.99 16.96
C LYS A 107 14.89 23.84 16.18
N ASN A 108 14.35 23.30 15.09
CA ASN A 108 13.33 24.00 14.30
C ASN A 108 12.05 24.17 15.10
N HIS A 109 11.59 23.12 15.79
CA HIS A 109 10.42 23.19 16.67
C HIS A 109 10.62 24.23 17.78
N TRP A 110 11.78 24.23 18.45
CA TRP A 110 12.10 25.23 19.49
C TRP A 110 12.01 26.66 18.99
N ARG A 111 12.55 26.91 17.79
CA ARG A 111 12.54 28.24 17.19
C ARG A 111 11.13 28.69 16.81
N LEU A 112 10.32 27.80 16.26
CA LEU A 112 8.99 28.13 15.73
C LEU A 112 7.93 28.23 16.83
N GLU A 113 7.90 27.27 17.76
CA GLU A 113 6.84 27.15 18.77
C GLU A 113 7.17 27.85 20.09
N HIS A 114 8.47 28.05 20.39
CA HIS A 114 8.91 28.60 21.67
C HIS A 114 9.82 29.81 21.55
N GLY A 115 10.16 30.24 20.33
CA GLY A 115 11.13 31.32 20.09
C GLY A 115 12.54 31.03 20.62
N PHE A 116 12.81 29.81 21.09
CA PHE A 116 14.07 29.46 21.73
C PHE A 116 15.12 29.12 20.67
N THR A 117 16.26 29.81 20.73
CA THR A 117 17.42 29.49 19.90
C THR A 117 18.63 29.34 20.82
N PRO A 118 19.30 28.16 20.84
CA PRO A 118 20.49 27.95 21.68
C PRO A 118 21.66 28.90 21.34
N ALA A 119 21.69 29.41 20.10
CA ALA A 119 22.66 30.40 19.65
C ALA A 119 22.00 31.79 19.56
N SER A 120 22.46 32.74 20.37
CA SER A 120 21.91 34.09 20.44
C SER A 120 22.23 34.97 19.22
N HIS A 121 23.15 34.56 18.31
CA HIS A 121 23.64 35.40 17.21
C HIS A 121 23.75 34.66 15.87
N ARG A 122 23.56 35.39 14.75
CA ARG A 122 23.88 34.90 13.40
C ARG A 122 25.40 34.72 13.26
N GLY A 123 25.84 33.53 12.85
CA GLY A 123 27.25 33.20 12.61
C GLY A 123 27.63 31.81 13.12
N ARG A 124 28.84 31.33 12.77
CA ARG A 124 29.38 30.09 13.34
C ARG A 124 29.84 30.36 14.77
N PRO A 125 29.30 29.67 15.79
CA PRO A 125 29.71 29.87 17.18
C PRO A 125 31.18 29.51 17.36
N ARG A 126 31.88 30.22 18.25
CA ARG A 126 33.26 29.87 18.66
C ARG A 126 33.26 28.46 19.30
N GLN A 127 34.39 27.75 19.25
CA GLN A 127 34.47 26.36 19.74
C GLN A 127 33.96 26.20 21.19
N GLY A 128 34.27 27.13 22.11
CA GLY A 128 33.76 27.09 23.49
C GLY A 128 32.23 27.21 23.58
N GLN A 129 31.64 28.13 22.81
CA GLN A 129 30.19 28.31 22.73
C GLN A 129 29.48 27.10 22.09
N GLN A 130 30.16 26.33 21.23
CA GLN A 130 29.57 25.12 20.65
C GLN A 130 29.35 24.01 21.69
N GLN A 131 30.14 23.99 22.77
CA GLN A 131 29.95 23.04 23.85
C GLN A 131 28.79 23.47 24.73
N GLU A 132 28.74 24.74 25.14
CA GLU A 132 27.62 25.31 25.91
C GLU A 132 26.28 25.13 25.19
N ILE A 133 26.23 25.36 23.87
CA ILE A 133 25.04 25.12 23.04
C ILE A 133 24.65 23.64 23.07
N ARG A 134 25.62 22.71 23.01
CA ARG A 134 25.36 21.28 23.06
C ARG A 134 24.83 20.86 24.43
N ASP A 135 25.40 21.39 25.50
CA ASP A 135 25.00 21.09 26.87
C ASP A 135 23.60 21.64 27.15
N ALA A 136 23.29 22.87 26.72
CA ALA A 136 21.94 23.42 26.78
C ALA A 136 20.93 22.57 25.99
N ILE A 137 21.31 22.06 24.81
CA ILE A 137 20.45 21.15 24.05
C ILE A 137 20.24 19.83 24.81
N ALA A 138 21.32 19.28 25.39
CA ALA A 138 21.29 18.04 26.14
C ALA A 138 20.43 18.12 27.39
N GLN A 139 20.44 19.27 28.09
CA GLN A 139 19.64 19.52 29.28
C GLN A 139 18.12 19.50 29.02
N HIS A 140 17.69 19.86 27.80
CA HIS A 140 16.27 19.92 27.46
C HIS A 140 15.78 18.79 26.55
N GLN A 141 16.62 17.80 26.25
CA GLN A 141 16.19 16.63 25.49
C GLN A 141 16.22 15.37 26.35
N ARG A 142 15.19 14.54 26.18
CA ARG A 142 15.14 13.19 26.74
C ARG A 142 15.12 12.18 25.61
N GLN A 143 16.04 11.22 25.64
CA GLN A 143 15.98 10.09 24.72
C GLN A 143 14.81 9.18 25.10
N VAL A 144 13.98 8.85 24.12
CA VAL A 144 12.80 8.00 24.28
C VAL A 144 12.74 6.98 23.14
N LEU A 145 12.20 5.80 23.43
CA LEU A 145 11.75 4.91 22.37
C LEU A 145 10.51 5.53 21.71
N CYS A 146 10.44 5.53 20.38
CA CYS A 146 9.28 6.06 19.68
C CYS A 146 8.84 5.22 18.48
N GLN A 147 7.57 5.35 18.12
CA GLN A 147 6.97 4.74 16.94
C GLN A 147 6.22 5.82 16.15
N GLN A 148 6.07 5.61 14.85
CA GLN A 148 5.35 6.53 13.97
C GLN A 148 4.41 5.74 13.08
N LEU A 149 3.12 6.03 13.15
CA LEU A 149 2.10 5.35 12.35
C LEU A 149 2.05 5.90 10.93
N PHE A 150 1.98 7.23 10.76
CA PHE A 150 1.97 7.87 9.46
C PHE A 150 3.32 8.57 9.21
N PRO A 151 4.12 8.16 8.22
CA PRO A 151 5.39 8.80 7.92
C PRO A 151 5.22 10.23 7.43
N HIS A 152 4.16 10.49 6.67
CA HIS A 152 3.93 11.76 5.97
C HIS A 152 2.47 12.25 6.08
N GLY A 153 2.28 13.54 5.83
CA GLY A 153 0.98 14.19 5.76
C GLY A 153 0.34 14.48 7.13
N PRO A 154 -0.95 14.85 7.13
CA PRO A 154 -1.69 15.20 8.35
C PRO A 154 -1.65 14.08 9.39
N GLY A 155 -1.23 14.38 10.61
CA GLY A 155 -1.14 13.36 11.66
C GLY A 155 0.11 12.50 11.67
N SER A 156 1.09 12.83 10.83
CA SER A 156 2.45 12.36 11.03
C SER A 156 3.01 12.92 12.33
N HIS A 157 3.14 12.07 13.35
CA HIS A 157 3.81 12.38 14.60
C HIS A 157 4.40 11.11 15.22
N TYR A 158 5.40 11.31 16.07
CA TYR A 158 6.01 10.25 16.85
C TYR A 158 5.27 10.10 18.18
N ILE A 159 5.09 8.85 18.60
CA ILE A 159 4.48 8.45 19.85
C ILE A 159 5.58 7.78 20.69
N GLN A 160 5.71 8.17 21.95
CA GLN A 160 6.61 7.51 22.89
C GLN A 160 6.11 6.09 23.17
N ALA A 161 6.98 5.10 22.93
CA ALA A 161 6.68 3.70 23.20
C ALA A 161 7.23 3.28 24.57
N ALA A 162 6.55 2.32 25.22
CA ALA A 162 7.02 1.74 26.47
C ALA A 162 8.36 0.99 26.34
N GLY A 163 9.15 1.08 27.42
CA GLY A 163 10.45 0.46 27.58
C GLY A 163 11.52 1.46 28.04
N SER A 164 12.63 0.95 28.57
CA SER A 164 13.80 1.75 28.94
C SER A 164 14.75 1.93 27.75
N THR A 165 15.21 3.15 27.52
CA THR A 165 16.41 3.47 26.73
C THR A 165 17.67 3.05 27.50
N GLY A 166 17.77 1.78 27.87
CA GLY A 166 18.97 1.21 28.51
C GLY A 166 20.01 0.89 27.44
N ALA A 167 21.25 1.36 27.63
CA ALA A 167 22.45 1.28 26.78
C ALA A 167 22.67 -0.07 26.05
N THR A 168 21.81 -0.34 25.07
CA THR A 168 21.89 -1.44 24.13
C THR A 168 22.02 -0.79 22.78
N GLN A 169 23.03 -1.24 22.02
CA GLN A 169 23.43 -0.73 20.72
C GLN A 169 22.25 -0.24 19.87
N PRO A 170 22.44 0.84 19.08
CA PRO A 170 21.40 1.39 18.22
C PRO A 170 20.84 0.27 17.39
N ASN A 171 19.62 -0.17 17.70
CA ASN A 171 18.94 -1.13 16.86
C ASN A 171 18.37 -0.33 15.70
N ARG A 172 19.28 0.10 14.82
CA ARG A 172 19.01 0.15 13.39
C ARG A 172 18.70 -1.29 12.99
N ARG A 173 17.53 -1.81 13.37
CA ARG A 173 16.84 -2.72 12.49
C ARG A 173 16.56 -1.88 11.26
N ARG A 174 17.52 -1.90 10.32
CA ARG A 174 17.18 -1.71 8.91
C ARG A 174 15.94 -2.57 8.74
N ARG A 175 14.86 -1.93 8.25
CA ARG A 175 13.80 -2.63 7.52
C ARG A 175 14.50 -3.76 6.79
N ASP A 176 14.26 -5.01 7.17
CA ASP A 176 14.88 -6.15 6.49
C ASP A 176 14.32 -6.10 5.08
N PRO A 177 15.08 -5.52 4.12
CA PRO A 177 14.54 -5.30 2.79
C PRO A 177 14.25 -6.66 2.18
N ASP A 178 15.03 -7.68 2.51
CA ASP A 178 14.91 -9.01 1.94
C ASP A 178 13.63 -9.70 2.39
N ALA A 179 13.25 -9.65 3.67
CA ALA A 179 11.98 -10.23 4.13
C ALA A 179 10.76 -9.50 3.56
N VAL A 180 10.86 -8.18 3.40
CA VAL A 180 9.79 -7.35 2.80
C VAL A 180 9.71 -7.56 1.30
N ASP A 181 10.85 -7.61 0.61
CA ASP A 181 10.97 -7.81 -0.83
C ASP A 181 10.58 -9.24 -1.20
N GLN A 182 10.85 -10.24 -0.35
CA GLN A 182 10.36 -11.61 -0.49
C GLN A 182 8.84 -11.66 -0.45
N LEU A 183 8.20 -11.04 0.56
CA LEU A 183 6.74 -10.99 0.64
C LEU A 183 6.15 -10.20 -0.54
N ILE A 184 6.77 -9.08 -0.93
CA ILE A 184 6.36 -8.31 -2.12
C ILE A 184 6.49 -9.16 -3.39
N GLU A 185 7.56 -9.91 -3.54
CA GLU A 185 7.82 -10.72 -4.74
C GLU A 185 6.95 -11.97 -4.79
N GLU A 186 6.68 -12.61 -3.66
CA GLU A 186 5.69 -13.69 -3.54
C GLU A 186 4.32 -13.21 -4.01
N VAL A 187 3.91 -12.03 -3.51
CA VAL A 187 2.65 -11.40 -3.88
C VAL A 187 2.63 -11.02 -5.37
N ARG A 188 3.73 -10.52 -5.94
CA ARG A 188 3.86 -10.28 -7.39
C ARG A 188 3.84 -11.58 -8.20
N GLY A 189 4.35 -12.67 -7.65
CA GLY A 189 4.30 -14.02 -8.23
C GLY A 189 2.86 -14.47 -8.47
N TYR A 190 2.00 -14.34 -7.46
CA TYR A 190 0.58 -14.64 -7.59
C TYR A 190 -0.10 -13.79 -8.67
N GLN A 191 0.23 -12.49 -8.76
CA GLN A 191 -0.34 -11.63 -9.79
C GLN A 191 0.05 -12.01 -11.22
N ARG A 192 1.28 -12.46 -11.44
CA ARG A 192 1.71 -12.92 -12.78
C ARG A 192 0.87 -14.12 -13.21
N GLN A 193 0.67 -15.07 -12.28
CA GLN A 193 -0.16 -16.24 -12.50
C GLN A 193 -1.65 -15.88 -12.69
N ASP A 194 -2.20 -14.99 -11.87
CA ASP A 194 -3.60 -14.53 -11.99
C ASP A 194 -3.84 -13.75 -13.27
N ARG A 195 -2.91 -12.89 -13.70
CA ARG A 195 -2.98 -12.21 -15.02
C ARG A 195 -2.90 -13.19 -16.18
N GLU A 196 -2.07 -14.22 -16.09
CA GLU A 196 -2.04 -15.31 -17.08
C GLU A 196 -3.34 -16.11 -17.08
N ALA A 197 -3.93 -16.38 -15.91
CA ALA A 197 -5.23 -17.02 -15.77
C ALA A 197 -6.38 -16.15 -16.30
N GLN A 198 -6.36 -14.85 -16.06
CA GLN A 198 -7.34 -13.89 -16.60
C GLN A 198 -7.20 -13.70 -18.11
N ARG A 199 -5.98 -13.84 -18.68
CA ARG A 199 -5.80 -13.86 -20.14
C ARG A 199 -6.40 -15.12 -20.79
N THR A 200 -6.57 -16.19 -20.05
CA THR A 200 -7.06 -17.49 -20.55
C THR A 200 -8.55 -17.71 -20.29
N VAL A 201 -9.21 -16.96 -19.40
CA VAL A 201 -10.63 -17.12 -19.05
C VAL A 201 -11.35 -15.77 -19.04
N ILE A 202 -12.46 -15.67 -19.78
CA ILE A 202 -13.27 -14.44 -19.89
C ILE A 202 -14.01 -14.20 -18.56
N GLN A 203 -13.78 -13.04 -17.92
CA GLN A 203 -14.48 -12.63 -16.71
C GLN A 203 -15.47 -11.50 -16.96
N ALA A 204 -16.54 -11.44 -16.16
CA ALA A 204 -17.49 -10.34 -16.19
C ALA A 204 -16.85 -9.07 -15.62
N GLY A 205 -16.48 -8.13 -16.49
CA GLY A 205 -15.89 -6.84 -16.10
C GLY A 205 -14.69 -6.37 -16.93
N ASP A 206 -14.26 -7.11 -17.95
CA ASP A 206 -13.23 -6.64 -18.89
C ASP A 206 -13.77 -5.46 -19.71
N LEU A 207 -13.41 -4.24 -19.31
CA LEU A 207 -13.81 -2.99 -19.94
C LEU A 207 -13.01 -2.77 -21.24
N ASP A 208 -13.44 -3.42 -22.32
CA ASP A 208 -13.09 -3.03 -23.70
C ASP A 208 -14.30 -2.39 -24.43
N GLU A 209 -14.07 -1.71 -25.56
CA GLU A 209 -15.08 -0.99 -26.35
C GLU A 209 -16.33 -1.81 -26.74
N ALA A 210 -16.30 -3.15 -26.67
CA ALA A 210 -17.42 -4.07 -26.94
C ALA A 210 -18.42 -4.22 -25.78
N THR A 211 -18.13 -3.70 -24.59
CA THR A 211 -18.94 -3.86 -23.36
C THR A 211 -20.42 -3.39 -23.49
N PRO A 212 -20.77 -2.31 -24.21
CA PRO A 212 -22.16 -1.85 -24.29
C PRO A 212 -23.10 -2.81 -25.04
N TRP A 213 -22.62 -3.42 -26.14
CA TRP A 213 -23.41 -4.37 -26.92
C TRP A 213 -23.53 -5.71 -26.20
N LEU A 214 -22.44 -6.20 -25.59
CA LEU A 214 -22.42 -7.44 -24.81
C LEU A 214 -23.33 -7.37 -23.58
N ASN A 215 -23.39 -6.21 -22.92
CA ASN A 215 -24.33 -5.97 -21.82
C ASN A 215 -25.79 -5.96 -22.29
N ARG A 216 -26.08 -5.25 -23.39
CA ARG A 216 -27.45 -5.14 -23.92
C ARG A 216 -28.02 -6.49 -24.34
N THR A 217 -27.17 -7.36 -24.89
CA THR A 217 -27.55 -8.67 -25.40
C THR A 217 -27.42 -9.79 -24.35
N GLY A 218 -26.88 -9.50 -23.17
CA GLY A 218 -26.78 -10.44 -22.05
C GLY A 218 -25.66 -11.48 -22.20
N TRP A 219 -24.80 -11.38 -23.22
CA TRP A 219 -23.76 -12.36 -23.53
C TRP A 219 -22.69 -12.47 -22.45
N ILE A 220 -22.48 -11.43 -21.64
CA ILE A 220 -21.51 -11.47 -20.52
C ILE A 220 -21.81 -12.63 -19.57
N ARG A 221 -23.08 -12.92 -19.29
CA ARG A 221 -23.45 -14.05 -18.42
C ARG A 221 -23.14 -15.42 -19.04
N TYR A 222 -23.20 -15.51 -20.37
CA TYR A 222 -22.99 -16.76 -21.10
C TYR A 222 -21.51 -17.05 -21.35
N LEU A 223 -20.70 -16.01 -21.54
CA LEU A 223 -19.26 -16.15 -21.80
C LEU A 223 -18.42 -16.26 -20.51
N GLN A 224 -19.01 -15.94 -19.36
CA GLN A 224 -18.34 -16.01 -18.07
C GLN A 224 -17.86 -17.43 -17.77
N GLY A 225 -16.55 -17.58 -17.56
CA GLY A 225 -15.93 -18.88 -17.24
C GLY A 225 -15.64 -19.77 -18.45
N ILE A 226 -15.94 -19.32 -19.67
CA ILE A 226 -15.52 -20.04 -20.88
C ILE A 226 -14.05 -19.72 -21.17
N PRO A 227 -13.20 -20.73 -21.42
CA PRO A 227 -11.81 -20.51 -21.81
C PRO A 227 -11.73 -19.73 -23.14
N ARG A 228 -10.82 -18.76 -23.20
CA ARG A 228 -10.69 -17.83 -24.32
C ARG A 228 -10.14 -18.50 -25.58
N ASP A 229 -9.17 -19.40 -25.43
CA ASP A 229 -8.49 -20.04 -26.57
C ASP A 229 -9.42 -20.94 -27.41
N PRO A 230 -10.25 -21.83 -26.84
CA PRO A 230 -11.24 -22.60 -27.60
C PRO A 230 -12.29 -21.72 -28.30
N LEU A 231 -12.73 -20.63 -27.66
CA LEU A 231 -13.66 -19.67 -28.24
C LEU A 231 -13.04 -18.97 -29.46
N PHE A 232 -11.81 -18.46 -29.34
CA PHE A 232 -11.10 -17.88 -30.48
C PHE A 232 -10.88 -18.90 -31.59
N ASN A 233 -10.48 -20.12 -31.25
CA ASN A 233 -10.31 -21.20 -32.22
C ASN A 233 -11.62 -21.58 -32.92
N SER A 234 -12.78 -21.41 -32.26
CA SER A 234 -14.09 -21.65 -32.90
C SER A 234 -14.45 -20.62 -33.97
N THR A 235 -13.77 -19.46 -33.98
CA THR A 235 -13.90 -18.43 -35.02
C THR A 235 -12.86 -18.57 -36.13
N ALA A 236 -11.92 -19.53 -36.00
CA ALA A 236 -10.93 -19.78 -37.02
C ALA A 236 -11.58 -20.35 -38.29
N ARG A 237 -10.97 -20.04 -39.44
CA ARG A 237 -11.39 -20.59 -40.73
C ARG A 237 -11.39 -22.14 -40.65
N PRO A 238 -12.49 -22.82 -41.04
CA PRO A 238 -12.53 -24.27 -41.12
C PRO A 238 -11.50 -24.80 -42.12
N SER A 239 -10.94 -25.99 -41.84
CA SER A 239 -10.01 -26.67 -42.75
C SER A 239 -10.65 -26.95 -44.11
N ASP A 240 -9.89 -26.76 -45.20
CA ASP A 240 -10.38 -26.98 -46.57
C ASP A 240 -10.44 -28.47 -46.96
N GLU A 241 -10.08 -29.38 -46.04
CA GLU A 241 -9.86 -30.81 -46.33
C GLU A 241 -11.08 -31.73 -46.12
N GLY A 242 -12.21 -31.20 -45.65
CA GLY A 242 -13.42 -31.97 -45.37
C GLY A 242 -14.64 -31.42 -46.12
N THR A 243 -14.97 -31.99 -47.29
CA THR A 243 -16.18 -31.61 -48.05
C THR A 243 -17.45 -32.34 -47.62
N GLU A 244 -17.36 -33.26 -46.64
CA GLU A 244 -18.50 -34.06 -46.18
C GLU A 244 -18.68 -33.99 -44.66
N GLY A 245 -19.94 -34.07 -44.21
CA GLY A 245 -20.28 -34.00 -42.79
C GLY A 245 -20.31 -32.58 -42.22
N ILE A 246 -20.08 -32.47 -40.91
CA ILE A 246 -20.21 -31.21 -40.14
C ILE A 246 -19.17 -30.16 -40.59
N GLU A 247 -17.96 -30.58 -40.96
CA GLU A 247 -16.91 -29.67 -41.43
C GLU A 247 -17.22 -29.07 -42.82
N GLY A 248 -17.78 -29.87 -43.73
CA GLY A 248 -18.22 -29.37 -45.04
C GLY A 248 -19.38 -28.36 -44.93
N ALA A 249 -20.32 -28.61 -44.02
CA ALA A 249 -21.39 -27.64 -43.73
C ALA A 249 -20.86 -26.35 -43.11
N ALA A 250 -19.91 -26.44 -42.17
CA ALA A 250 -19.26 -25.27 -41.57
C ALA A 250 -18.49 -24.45 -42.62
N TRP A 251 -17.78 -25.11 -43.53
CA TRP A 251 -17.08 -24.45 -44.64
C TRP A 251 -18.02 -23.75 -45.61
N ALA A 252 -19.16 -24.38 -45.95
CA ALA A 252 -20.18 -23.77 -46.80
C ALA A 252 -20.79 -22.50 -46.18
N ILE A 253 -21.08 -22.52 -44.88
CA ILE A 253 -21.56 -21.34 -44.12
C ILE A 253 -20.49 -20.26 -44.08
N TRP A 254 -19.23 -20.62 -43.80
CA TRP A 254 -18.10 -19.69 -43.79
C TRP A 254 -17.93 -18.97 -45.13
N GLN A 255 -17.98 -19.71 -46.25
CA GLN A 255 -17.91 -19.15 -47.60
C GLN A 255 -19.09 -18.23 -47.93
N ALA A 256 -20.32 -18.60 -47.50
CA ALA A 256 -21.50 -17.78 -47.71
C ALA A 256 -21.39 -16.44 -46.95
N MET A 257 -20.95 -16.45 -45.69
CA MET A 257 -20.73 -15.22 -44.91
C MET A 257 -19.59 -14.37 -45.49
N HIS A 258 -18.51 -15.00 -45.96
CA HIS A 258 -17.41 -14.29 -46.62
C HIS A 258 -17.88 -13.57 -47.90
N ARG A 259 -18.68 -14.24 -48.74
CA ARG A 259 -19.25 -13.63 -49.95
C ARG A 259 -20.16 -12.43 -49.63
N LEU A 260 -20.99 -12.52 -48.58
CA LEU A 260 -21.84 -11.41 -48.15
C LEU A 260 -21.02 -10.18 -47.70
N ALA A 261 -19.92 -10.42 -46.98
CA ALA A 261 -19.05 -9.36 -46.50
C ALA A 261 -18.26 -8.66 -47.64
N THR A 262 -17.97 -9.37 -48.73
CA THR A 262 -17.25 -8.81 -49.89
C THR A 262 -18.13 -8.11 -50.92
N VAL A 263 -19.45 -8.21 -50.79
CA VAL A 263 -20.45 -7.60 -51.71
C VAL A 263 -21.02 -6.28 -51.12
N SER A 264 -20.63 -5.92 -49.89
CA SER A 264 -20.95 -4.64 -49.23
C SER A 264 -19.79 -3.65 -49.35
#